data_AF-A0A7C6FBX0-F1
#
_entry.id   AF-A0A7C6FBX0-F1
#
_cell.length_a   1.000
_cell.length_b   1.000
_cell.length_c   1.000
_cell.angle_alpha   90.00
_cell.angle_beta   90.00
_cell.angle_gamma   90.00
#
_symmetry.space_group_name_H-M   'P 1'
#
loop_
_entity.id
_entity.type
_entity.pdbx_description
1 polymer ?
#
loop_
_entity_poly.entity_id
_entity_poly.type
_entity_poly.pdbx_seq_one_letter_code
_entity_poly.pdbx_strand_id
1 'polypeptide(L)'
;MNNSNRKKLPIGISTFNEIINENYLYIDKTKEAYNLISNHKYAFLSRPRRFGKSLFLDTLKEIFEGNQKLFKGFYIENRWNWEEKYPVIHISFSGDMRSPEGLKETILSVLKRNQENLKVECDNTNSYSNCFRELLKQTYEQYQKPVVILIDEYDKAMLDNLDQMSVAQENREILRAFYGVMKDNDRYIKFVFLTGVSKFAKANIFSGLNNLEDITLYPKFGTICGYTQMDIETIIAPYLEGVDFEELKRWYNGYNFLNEKVYNPFDILLFIRNDYIFRNYWFNTGTPSFLAKLFQTGNYNLANFEDLKVDEGLLNAFDINQLNLETIMFQSGYLTIKEQIIRRNRIEYILTYPNYETKMSFNDYLINYFVTNHQKKNRVKNGLIDTLEVADLESFEQVIKSLFASIAYNNFTNNYIENYEGFYASVFYAYFAGAGFDKIIAEDATSEGRIDLSVFIDDKVFIFEFKVNQKGALEQIRAKNYHEQYLSNYNEIYLLGIEFDSKRRNVVAYAWEKV
;
A
#
# COMPACT_ATOMS: atom_id res chain seq x y z
N MET A 1 0.22 -15.64 33.88
CA MET A 1 1.65 -15.33 34.09
C MET A 1 1.79 -13.82 34.24
N ASN A 2 2.71 -13.34 35.09
CA ASN A 2 2.81 -11.92 35.47
C ASN A 2 3.01 -10.98 34.26
N ASN A 3 2.09 -10.03 34.07
CA ASN A 3 2.15 -8.94 33.07
C ASN A 3 3.32 -7.94 33.27
N SER A 4 4.21 -8.16 34.24
CA SER A 4 5.21 -7.16 34.66
C SER A 4 6.52 -7.16 33.87
N ASN A 5 6.68 -8.02 32.86
CA ASN A 5 7.94 -8.17 32.11
C ASN A 5 7.83 -7.98 30.58
N ARG A 6 6.67 -7.53 30.08
CA ARG A 6 6.49 -7.26 28.64
C ARG A 6 6.98 -5.85 28.31
N LYS A 7 7.71 -5.71 27.21
CA LYS A 7 8.16 -4.42 26.67
C LYS A 7 6.94 -3.61 26.22
N LYS A 8 7.07 -2.28 26.17
CA LYS A 8 6.00 -1.41 25.66
C LYS A 8 5.87 -1.53 24.13
N LEU A 9 4.69 -1.28 23.57
CA LEU A 9 4.49 -1.25 22.12
C LEU A 9 4.91 0.11 21.52
N PRO A 10 5.79 0.17 20.50
CA PRO A 10 6.32 1.42 19.93
C PRO A 10 5.34 2.09 18.95
N ILE A 11 4.09 2.32 19.34
CA ILE A 11 3.06 2.82 18.41
C ILE A 11 3.30 4.29 18.11
N GLY A 12 3.69 4.57 16.86
CA GLY A 12 3.96 5.93 16.40
C GLY A 12 5.33 6.48 16.78
N ILE A 13 6.20 5.65 17.37
CA ILE A 13 7.57 6.02 17.72
C ILE A 13 8.49 5.57 16.58
N SER A 14 9.24 6.51 16.02
CA SER A 14 10.25 6.24 14.98
C SER A 14 11.68 6.47 15.46
N THR A 15 11.85 6.98 16.69
CA THR A 15 13.16 7.23 17.28
C THR A 15 13.73 5.93 17.86
N PHE A 16 14.76 5.38 17.23
CA PHE A 16 15.41 4.14 17.65
C PHE A 16 16.00 4.26 19.05
N ASN A 17 16.67 5.38 19.36
CA ASN A 17 17.23 5.63 20.68
C ASN A 17 16.15 5.60 21.79
N GLU A 18 14.96 6.14 21.53
CA GLU A 18 13.83 6.09 22.47
C GLU A 18 13.32 4.64 22.65
N ILE A 19 13.13 3.92 21.54
CA ILE A 19 12.66 2.53 21.56
C ILE A 19 13.56 1.64 22.43
N ILE A 20 14.88 1.78 22.28
CA ILE A 20 15.84 0.98 23.04
C ILE A 20 15.92 1.41 24.50
N ASN A 21 16.10 2.71 24.79
CA ASN A 21 16.31 3.17 26.16
C ASN A 21 15.05 3.09 27.03
N GLU A 22 13.86 3.27 26.45
CA GLU A 22 12.59 3.15 27.17
C GLU A 22 12.01 1.72 27.17
N ASN A 23 12.80 0.75 26.67
CA ASN A 23 12.46 -0.67 26.65
C ASN A 23 11.14 -0.97 25.92
N TYR A 24 10.99 -0.42 24.72
CA TYR A 24 9.94 -0.80 23.78
C TYR A 24 10.31 -2.09 23.01
N LEU A 25 9.28 -2.77 22.52
CA LEU A 25 9.40 -3.88 21.59
C LEU A 25 10.09 -3.42 20.30
N TYR A 26 11.13 -4.13 19.87
CA TYR A 26 11.85 -3.86 18.63
C TYR A 26 12.17 -5.18 17.95
N ILE A 27 11.98 -5.22 16.63
CA ILE A 27 12.37 -6.35 15.79
C ILE A 27 13.69 -5.98 15.12
N ASP A 28 14.73 -6.78 15.38
CA ASP A 28 16.08 -6.50 14.88
C ASP A 28 16.17 -6.64 13.36
N LYS A 29 16.31 -5.50 12.66
CA LYS A 29 16.56 -5.41 11.20
C LYS A 29 18.00 -5.01 10.87
N THR A 30 18.92 -5.15 11.83
CA THR A 30 20.30 -4.68 11.69
C THR A 30 21.15 -5.57 10.78
N LYS A 31 20.70 -6.79 10.47
CA LYS A 31 21.27 -7.63 9.43
C LYS A 31 21.07 -7.04 8.04
N GLU A 32 19.85 -6.61 7.74
CA GLU A 32 19.50 -5.93 6.50
C GLU A 32 20.19 -4.57 6.42
N ALA A 33 20.25 -3.83 7.54
CA ALA A 33 21.00 -2.57 7.63
C ALA A 33 22.49 -2.77 7.29
N TYR A 34 23.14 -3.77 7.89
CA TYR A 34 24.54 -4.10 7.61
C TYR A 34 24.76 -4.44 6.13
N ASN A 35 23.93 -5.33 5.57
CA ASN A 35 24.00 -5.67 4.15
C ASN A 35 23.78 -4.47 3.24
N LEU A 36 22.90 -3.53 3.62
CA LEU A 36 22.63 -2.31 2.87
C LEU A 36 23.87 -1.41 2.84
N ILE A 37 24.36 -1.00 4.02
CA ILE A 37 25.45 -0.02 4.16
C ILE A 37 26.81 -0.56 3.68
N SER A 38 27.02 -1.87 3.67
CA SER A 38 28.27 -2.48 3.17
C SER A 38 28.32 -2.60 1.65
N ASN A 39 27.18 -2.66 0.97
CA ASN A 39 27.13 -3.00 -0.46
C ASN A 39 26.60 -1.87 -1.36
N HIS A 40 26.05 -0.80 -0.80
CA HIS A 40 25.43 0.28 -1.56
C HIS A 40 25.94 1.64 -1.09
N LYS A 41 26.23 2.53 -2.03
CA LYS A 41 26.52 3.95 -1.74
C LYS A 41 25.26 4.82 -1.84
N TYR A 42 24.42 4.57 -2.84
CA TYR A 42 23.17 5.28 -3.09
C TYR A 42 22.04 4.26 -3.19
N ALA A 43 21.17 4.21 -2.19
CA ALA A 43 20.07 3.26 -2.15
C ALA A 43 18.72 3.95 -1.98
N PHE A 44 17.71 3.39 -2.64
CA PHE A 44 16.33 3.82 -2.55
C PHE A 44 15.43 2.65 -2.16
N LEU A 45 14.54 2.88 -1.19
CA LEU A 45 13.55 1.91 -0.74
C LEU A 45 12.15 2.55 -0.71
N SER A 46 11.22 2.02 -1.50
CA SER A 46 9.79 2.31 -1.37
C SER A 46 9.09 1.21 -0.58
N ARG A 47 8.25 1.62 0.38
CA ARG A 47 7.31 0.76 1.10
C ARG A 47 6.03 1.55 1.39
N PRO A 48 4.88 0.88 1.56
CA PRO A 48 3.64 1.55 1.94
C PRO A 48 3.77 2.33 3.26
N ARG A 49 2.81 3.20 3.56
CA ARG A 49 2.77 3.98 4.81
C ARG A 49 2.80 3.06 6.03
N ARG A 50 3.37 3.53 7.13
CA ARG A 50 3.43 2.81 8.43
C ARG A 50 4.17 1.46 8.44
N PHE A 51 4.99 1.17 7.44
CA PHE A 51 5.82 -0.05 7.36
C PHE A 51 7.10 -0.05 8.22
N GLY A 52 7.40 1.03 8.94
CA GLY A 52 8.63 1.16 9.73
C GLY A 52 9.81 1.79 9.00
N LYS A 53 9.59 2.43 7.84
CA LYS A 53 10.64 3.12 7.06
C LYS A 53 11.43 4.15 7.89
N SER A 54 10.73 5.06 8.57
CA SER A 54 11.35 6.12 9.38
C SER A 54 12.17 5.54 10.54
N LEU A 55 11.66 4.48 11.19
CA LEU A 55 12.41 3.77 12.23
C LEU A 55 13.67 3.09 11.68
N PHE A 56 13.58 2.46 10.51
CA PHE A 56 14.74 1.87 9.86
C PHE A 56 15.77 2.93 9.48
N LEU A 57 15.32 4.08 8.98
CA LEU A 57 16.18 5.22 8.66
C LEU A 57 16.87 5.78 9.91
N ASP A 58 16.16 5.94 11.02
CA ASP A 58 16.76 6.34 12.30
C ASP A 58 17.73 5.28 12.83
N THR A 59 17.43 3.99 12.64
CA THR A 59 18.37 2.90 12.94
C THR A 59 19.69 3.08 12.17
N LEU A 60 19.63 3.42 10.87
CA LEU A 60 20.83 3.71 10.06
C LEU A 60 21.59 4.94 10.59
N LYS A 61 20.88 6.01 10.96
CA LYS A 61 21.48 7.21 11.58
C LYS A 61 22.32 6.81 12.81
N GLU A 62 21.72 6.07 13.73
CA GLU A 62 22.35 5.67 14.99
C GLU A 62 23.56 4.72 14.78
N ILE A 63 23.55 3.90 13.71
CA ILE A 63 24.71 3.10 13.28
C ILE A 63 25.86 4.01 12.82
N PHE A 64 25.58 4.97 11.93
CA PHE A 64 26.59 5.85 11.35
C PHE A 64 27.16 6.87 12.35
N GLU A 65 26.36 7.32 13.32
CA GLU A 65 26.82 8.17 14.43
C GLU A 65 27.65 7.40 15.47
N GLY A 66 27.68 6.07 15.38
CA GLY A 66 28.50 5.20 16.22
C GLY A 66 27.93 4.98 17.63
N ASN A 67 26.60 4.99 17.79
CA ASN A 67 25.93 4.85 19.07
C ASN A 67 25.83 3.37 19.53
N GLN A 68 26.98 2.70 19.64
CA GLN A 68 27.12 1.25 19.91
C GLN A 68 26.23 0.72 21.04
N LYS A 69 26.06 1.50 22.11
CA LYS A 69 25.28 1.11 23.29
C LYS A 69 23.84 0.73 22.95
N LEU A 70 23.26 1.32 21.90
CA LEU A 70 21.90 1.04 21.44
C LEU A 70 21.77 -0.32 20.73
N PHE A 71 22.88 -0.91 20.30
CA PHE A 71 22.89 -2.12 19.47
C PHE A 71 23.29 -3.38 20.24
N LYS A 72 23.35 -3.33 21.56
CA LYS A 72 23.75 -4.47 22.39
C LYS A 72 22.81 -5.66 22.17
N GLY A 73 23.37 -6.80 21.77
CA GLY A 73 22.65 -8.03 21.47
C GLY A 73 22.04 -8.10 20.07
N PHE A 74 22.18 -7.05 19.25
CA PHE A 74 21.70 -7.05 17.86
C PHE A 74 22.76 -7.57 16.89
N TYR A 75 22.33 -8.02 15.71
CA TYR A 75 23.19 -8.62 14.70
C TYR A 75 24.42 -7.75 14.36
N ILE A 76 24.24 -6.43 14.28
CA ILE A 76 25.30 -5.51 13.89
C ILE A 76 26.36 -5.23 14.97
N GLU A 77 26.08 -5.53 16.25
CA GLU A 77 26.93 -5.18 17.41
C GLU A 77 28.42 -5.53 17.18
N ASN A 78 28.69 -6.72 16.68
CA ASN A 78 30.05 -7.25 16.51
C ASN A 78 30.53 -7.23 15.05
N ARG A 79 29.82 -6.52 14.16
CA ARG A 79 30.09 -6.50 12.72
C ARG A 79 30.37 -5.10 12.17
N TRP A 80 30.02 -4.06 12.92
CA TRP A 80 30.30 -2.67 12.58
C TRP A 80 31.52 -2.15 13.35
N ASN A 81 32.33 -1.32 12.70
CA ASN A 81 33.41 -0.62 13.38
C ASN A 81 32.86 0.65 14.06
N TRP A 82 32.58 0.58 15.35
CA TRP A 82 31.99 1.68 16.12
C TRP A 82 32.92 2.87 16.37
N GLU A 83 34.23 2.72 16.09
CA GLU A 83 35.18 3.84 16.11
C GLU A 83 34.98 4.76 14.88
N GLU A 84 34.42 4.23 13.79
CA GLU A 84 34.13 4.96 12.56
C GLU A 84 32.80 5.68 12.65
N LYS A 85 32.85 6.95 13.05
CA LYS A 85 31.70 7.86 13.12
C LYS A 85 31.63 8.77 11.90
N TYR A 86 30.43 8.97 11.39
CA TYR A 86 30.16 9.80 10.23
C TYR A 86 29.14 10.90 10.58
N PRO A 87 29.34 12.14 10.10
CA PRO A 87 28.32 13.17 10.24
C PRO A 87 27.10 12.82 9.37
N VAL A 88 25.91 12.97 9.92
CA VAL A 88 24.64 12.63 9.26
C VAL A 88 23.84 13.90 8.97
N ILE A 89 23.46 14.08 7.71
CA ILE A 89 22.41 15.00 7.29
C ILE A 89 21.11 14.23 7.19
N HIS A 90 20.12 14.62 8.00
CA HIS A 90 18.80 14.03 8.02
C HIS A 90 17.75 14.99 7.45
N ILE A 91 17.15 14.60 6.33
CA ILE A 91 16.12 15.36 5.62
C ILE A 91 14.80 14.61 5.75
N SER A 92 13.80 15.26 6.32
CA SER A 92 12.43 14.77 6.34
C SER A 92 11.52 15.95 6.04
N PHE A 93 10.63 15.76 5.06
CA PHE A 93 9.73 16.80 4.62
C PHE A 93 8.48 16.85 5.48
N SER A 94 8.46 17.78 6.43
CA SER A 94 7.29 18.15 7.20
C SER A 94 7.06 19.65 7.05
N GLY A 95 5.90 20.07 6.57
CA GLY A 95 5.61 21.50 6.31
C GLY A 95 4.62 21.71 5.17
N ASP A 96 4.53 22.94 4.69
CA ASP A 96 3.72 23.24 3.51
C ASP A 96 4.40 22.69 2.25
N MET A 97 3.73 21.72 1.63
CA MET A 97 4.14 21.11 0.37
C MET A 97 3.23 21.53 -0.77
N ARG A 98 2.20 22.34 -0.50
CA ARG A 98 1.09 22.64 -1.42
C ARG A 98 1.35 23.84 -2.29
N SER A 99 2.51 24.48 -2.14
CA SER A 99 2.98 25.58 -2.98
C SER A 99 4.50 25.46 -3.25
N PRO A 100 4.99 25.92 -4.41
CA PRO A 100 6.42 25.95 -4.72
C PRO A 100 7.22 26.78 -3.70
N GLU A 101 6.66 27.90 -3.23
CA GLU A 101 7.26 28.77 -2.22
C GLU A 101 7.34 28.08 -0.86
N GLY A 102 6.25 27.45 -0.41
CA GLY A 102 6.22 26.68 0.84
C GLY A 102 7.21 25.52 0.83
N LEU A 103 7.40 24.84 -0.31
CA LEU A 103 8.41 23.81 -0.46
C LEU A 103 9.83 24.37 -0.30
N LYS A 104 10.15 25.51 -0.94
CA LYS A 104 11.47 26.16 -0.82
C LYS A 104 11.75 26.55 0.63
N GLU A 105 10.77 27.15 1.32
CA GLU A 105 10.88 27.50 2.74
C GLU A 105 11.09 26.28 3.62
N THR A 106 10.36 25.19 3.35
CA THR A 106 10.52 23.93 4.08
C THR A 106 11.92 23.35 3.88
N ILE A 107 12.45 23.34 2.65
CA ILE A 107 13.83 22.88 2.39
C ILE A 107 14.84 23.72 3.18
N LEU A 108 14.71 25.05 3.18
CA LEU A 108 15.62 25.92 3.92
C LEU A 108 15.54 25.68 5.44
N SER A 109 14.34 25.47 5.98
CA SER A 109 14.14 25.12 7.40
C SER A 109 14.82 23.80 7.75
N VAL A 110 14.68 22.77 6.90
CA VAL A 110 15.36 21.49 7.07
C VAL A 110 16.89 21.64 7.04
N LEU A 111 17.42 22.42 6.10
CA LEU A 111 18.86 22.69 6.02
C LEU A 111 19.36 23.46 7.24
N LYS A 112 18.59 24.42 7.75
CA LYS A 112 18.91 25.16 8.98
C LYS A 112 19.01 24.24 10.20
N ARG A 113 18.07 23.31 10.37
CA ARG A 113 18.13 22.32 11.45
C ARG A 113 19.39 21.44 11.36
N ASN A 114 19.79 21.05 10.14
CA ASN A 114 21.02 20.27 9.95
C ASN A 114 22.29 21.09 10.23
N GLN A 115 22.30 22.38 9.86
CA GLN A 115 23.36 23.32 10.26
C GLN A 115 23.52 23.39 11.77
N GLU A 116 22.42 23.56 12.51
CA GLU A 116 22.40 23.60 13.98
C GLU A 116 22.91 22.28 14.59
N ASN A 117 22.41 21.15 14.11
CA ASN A 117 22.80 19.82 14.62
C ASN A 117 24.29 19.51 14.37
N LEU A 118 24.79 19.85 13.18
CA LEU A 118 26.17 19.60 12.79
C LEU A 118 27.12 20.71 13.24
N LYS A 119 26.60 21.83 13.73
CA LYS A 119 27.34 23.04 14.12
C LYS A 119 28.16 23.62 12.95
N VAL A 120 27.51 23.74 11.79
CA VAL A 120 28.07 24.19 10.51
C VAL A 120 27.19 25.33 9.99
N GLU A 121 27.74 26.35 9.31
CA GLU A 121 26.99 27.55 8.88
C GLU A 121 27.12 27.81 7.38
N CYS A 122 26.00 27.84 6.66
CA CYS A 122 26.00 28.18 5.24
C CYS A 122 26.05 29.70 5.04
N ASP A 123 26.95 30.17 4.18
CA ASP A 123 27.13 31.58 3.86
C ASP A 123 25.93 32.14 3.07
N ASN A 124 25.33 31.31 2.20
CA ASN A 124 24.20 31.72 1.35
C ASN A 124 22.93 30.93 1.65
N THR A 125 22.14 31.44 2.60
CA THR A 125 20.84 30.86 2.99
C THR A 125 19.68 31.24 2.07
N ASN A 126 19.88 32.10 1.07
CA ASN A 126 18.81 32.52 0.14
C ASN A 126 18.59 31.50 -0.99
N SER A 127 19.54 30.60 -1.22
CA SER A 127 19.44 29.54 -2.23
C SER A 127 19.59 28.18 -1.55
N TYR A 128 18.52 27.41 -1.50
CA TYR A 128 18.52 26.07 -0.91
C TYR A 128 19.56 25.13 -1.55
N SER A 129 19.83 25.28 -2.84
CA SER A 129 20.83 24.46 -3.55
C SER A 129 22.26 24.85 -3.15
N ASN A 130 22.55 26.15 -2.97
CA ASN A 130 23.86 26.60 -2.53
C ASN A 130 24.09 26.26 -1.06
N CYS A 131 23.09 26.50 -0.21
CA CYS A 131 23.11 26.12 1.20
C CYS A 131 23.37 24.62 1.36
N PHE A 132 22.70 23.75 0.59
CA PHE A 132 22.97 22.31 0.68
C PHE A 132 24.40 21.94 0.23
N ARG A 133 24.93 22.60 -0.80
CA ARG A 133 26.31 22.41 -1.26
C ARG A 133 27.32 22.82 -0.18
N GLU A 134 27.12 23.98 0.43
CA GLU A 134 27.96 24.50 1.51
C GLU A 134 27.90 23.59 2.72
N LEU A 135 26.70 23.16 3.13
CA LEU A 135 26.51 22.22 4.24
C LEU A 135 27.33 20.94 4.03
N LEU A 136 27.29 20.32 2.84
CA LEU A 136 28.07 19.11 2.54
C LEU A 136 29.59 19.37 2.66
N LYS A 137 30.07 20.44 2.02
CA LYS A 137 31.49 20.77 1.98
C LYS A 137 32.02 21.11 3.38
N GLN A 138 31.35 22.00 4.09
CA GLN A 138 31.79 22.46 5.41
C GLN A 138 31.65 21.35 6.46
N THR A 139 30.64 20.50 6.37
CA THR A 139 30.54 19.31 7.24
C THR A 139 31.73 18.37 7.01
N TYR A 140 32.10 18.13 5.75
CA TYR A 140 33.29 17.35 5.44
C TYR A 140 34.57 18.00 6.01
N GLU A 141 34.74 19.32 5.85
CA GLU A 141 35.90 20.07 6.34
C GLU A 141 35.97 20.09 7.88
N GLN A 142 34.83 20.20 8.58
CA GLN A 142 34.79 20.22 10.04
C GLN A 142 35.06 18.84 10.65
N TYR A 143 34.42 17.80 10.13
CA TYR A 143 34.50 16.45 10.71
C TYR A 143 35.63 15.61 10.12
N GLN A 144 36.26 16.06 9.03
CA GLN A 144 37.29 15.33 8.27
C GLN A 144 36.83 13.91 7.88
N LYS A 145 35.52 13.77 7.63
CA LYS A 145 34.83 12.52 7.31
C LYS A 145 33.78 12.77 6.24
N PRO A 146 33.57 11.82 5.31
CA PRO A 146 32.47 11.91 4.33
C PRO A 146 31.10 11.84 5.02
N VAL A 147 30.13 12.52 4.43
CA VAL A 147 28.80 12.77 4.99
C VAL A 147 27.82 11.67 4.60
N VAL A 148 26.99 11.27 5.55
CA VAL A 148 25.85 10.37 5.34
C VAL A 148 24.59 11.22 5.13
N ILE A 149 23.78 10.91 4.13
CA ILE A 149 22.55 11.64 3.82
C ILE A 149 21.37 10.68 3.89
N LEU A 150 20.44 10.93 4.81
CA LEU A 150 19.26 10.11 5.01
C LEU A 150 18.01 10.96 4.72
N ILE A 151 17.18 10.50 3.80
CA ILE A 151 16.03 11.26 3.28
C ILE A 151 14.75 10.43 3.46
N ASP A 152 13.85 10.93 4.31
CA ASP A 152 12.51 10.38 4.51
C ASP A 152 11.45 11.21 3.76
N GLU A 153 10.36 10.56 3.37
CA GLU A 153 9.23 11.16 2.64
C GLU A 153 9.65 12.00 1.42
N TYR A 154 10.64 11.52 0.66
CA TYR A 154 11.26 12.25 -0.46
C TYR A 154 10.26 12.69 -1.56
N ASP A 155 9.12 11.99 -1.63
CA ASP A 155 8.05 12.07 -2.61
C ASP A 155 6.83 12.88 -2.13
N LYS A 156 6.83 13.34 -0.88
CA LYS A 156 5.68 14.01 -0.25
C LYS A 156 5.15 15.20 -1.04
N ALA A 157 6.06 16.06 -1.52
CA ALA A 157 5.69 17.24 -2.31
C ALA A 157 5.02 16.90 -3.65
N MET A 158 5.21 15.67 -4.14
CA MET A 158 4.53 15.17 -5.33
C MET A 158 3.21 14.52 -4.97
N LEU A 159 3.22 13.65 -3.95
CA LEU A 159 2.06 12.88 -3.52
C LEU A 159 0.92 13.74 -2.99
N ASP A 160 1.25 14.78 -2.23
CA ASP A 160 0.26 15.71 -1.73
C ASP A 160 -0.41 16.41 -2.93
N ASN A 161 0.34 16.73 -3.99
CA ASN A 161 -0.11 17.51 -5.15
C ASN A 161 -0.63 16.74 -6.36
N LEU A 162 -0.97 15.47 -6.22
CA LEU A 162 -1.58 14.70 -7.32
C LEU A 162 -2.94 15.28 -7.78
N ASP A 163 -3.64 16.00 -6.91
CA ASP A 163 -4.86 16.74 -7.26
C ASP A 163 -4.61 18.09 -7.97
N GLN A 164 -3.37 18.61 -7.91
CA GLN A 164 -2.91 19.90 -8.44
C GLN A 164 -1.66 19.72 -9.31
N MET A 165 -1.88 19.21 -10.52
CA MET A 165 -0.80 18.78 -11.42
C MET A 165 0.25 19.85 -11.75
N SER A 166 -0.15 21.13 -11.86
CA SER A 166 0.80 22.24 -12.09
C SER A 166 1.77 22.42 -10.91
N VAL A 167 1.23 22.45 -9.68
CA VAL A 167 2.04 22.55 -8.46
C VAL A 167 2.96 21.34 -8.31
N ALA A 168 2.45 20.13 -8.60
CA ALA A 168 3.27 18.92 -8.59
C ALA A 168 4.45 19.03 -9.56
N GLN A 169 4.22 19.50 -10.79
CA GLN A 169 5.29 19.68 -11.78
C GLN A 169 6.33 20.72 -11.34
N GLU A 170 5.92 21.84 -10.76
CA GLU A 170 6.84 22.86 -10.24
C GLU A 170 7.67 22.35 -9.04
N ASN A 171 7.01 21.69 -8.09
CA ASN A 171 7.66 21.04 -6.94
C ASN A 171 8.69 20.00 -7.39
N ARG A 172 8.40 19.26 -8.46
CA ARG A 172 9.34 18.30 -9.06
C ARG A 172 10.64 18.95 -9.48
N GLU A 173 10.57 20.11 -10.13
CA GLU A 173 11.74 20.83 -10.62
C GLU A 173 12.57 21.41 -9.46
N ILE A 174 11.91 21.88 -8.40
CA ILE A 174 12.58 22.31 -7.15
C ILE A 174 13.34 21.14 -6.52
N LEU A 175 12.69 19.99 -6.35
CA LEU A 175 13.32 18.80 -5.80
C LEU A 175 14.47 18.30 -6.69
N ARG A 176 14.30 18.34 -8.03
CA ARG A 176 15.37 17.98 -8.98
C ARG A 176 16.61 18.86 -8.79
N ALA A 177 16.42 20.17 -8.66
CA ALA A 177 17.51 21.10 -8.39
C ALA A 177 18.18 20.82 -7.04
N PHE A 178 17.38 20.60 -5.99
CA PHE A 178 17.86 20.33 -4.64
C PHE A 178 18.70 19.05 -4.56
N TYR A 179 18.18 17.92 -5.04
CA TYR A 179 18.90 16.64 -5.00
C TYR A 179 20.04 16.56 -6.01
N GLY A 180 19.96 17.32 -7.11
CA GLY A 180 21.04 17.44 -8.09
C GLY A 180 22.37 17.90 -7.48
N VAL A 181 22.33 18.65 -6.37
CA VAL A 181 23.52 19.09 -5.62
C VAL A 181 24.43 17.91 -5.24
N MET A 182 23.87 16.75 -4.89
CA MET A 182 24.67 15.60 -4.47
C MET A 182 25.61 15.09 -5.57
N LYS A 183 25.23 15.22 -6.85
CA LYS A 183 26.01 14.75 -8.00
C LYS A 183 27.40 15.38 -8.04
N ASP A 184 27.47 16.71 -7.95
CA ASP A 184 28.72 17.46 -8.05
C ASP A 184 29.56 17.39 -6.76
N ASN A 185 28.97 16.84 -5.69
CA ASN A 185 29.54 16.75 -4.34
C ASN A 185 29.79 15.30 -3.90
N ASP A 186 29.77 14.32 -4.83
CA ASP A 186 29.93 12.89 -4.53
C ASP A 186 31.19 12.57 -3.72
N ARG A 187 32.26 13.36 -3.89
CA ARG A 187 33.53 13.24 -3.14
C ARG A 187 33.36 13.41 -1.63
N TYR A 188 32.34 14.16 -1.20
CA TYR A 188 32.06 14.42 0.21
C TYR A 188 31.05 13.43 0.78
N ILE A 189 30.49 12.52 -0.03
CA ILE A 189 29.36 11.67 0.36
C ILE A 189 29.85 10.25 0.64
N LYS A 190 29.50 9.74 1.83
CA LYS A 190 29.75 8.36 2.26
C LYS A 190 28.65 7.42 1.79
N PHE A 191 27.40 7.82 2.05
CA PHE A 191 26.22 7.00 1.87
C PHE A 191 24.98 7.87 1.72
N VAL A 192 24.06 7.47 0.86
CA VAL A 192 22.74 8.10 0.71
C VAL A 192 21.67 7.04 0.75
N PHE A 193 20.68 7.24 1.62
CA PHE A 193 19.47 6.42 1.65
C PHE A 193 18.24 7.29 1.52
N LEU A 194 17.38 6.94 0.57
CA LEU A 194 16.11 7.61 0.34
C LEU A 194 14.96 6.64 0.53
N THR A 195 13.92 7.10 1.21
CA THR A 195 12.72 6.30 1.40
C THR A 195 11.44 7.14 1.27
N GLY A 196 10.36 6.47 0.90
CA GLY A 196 9.07 7.10 0.59
C GLY A 196 7.99 6.05 0.32
N VAL A 197 6.82 6.50 -0.14
CA VAL A 197 5.71 5.59 -0.50
C VAL A 197 5.82 5.20 -1.96
N SER A 198 6.03 6.17 -2.83
CA SER A 198 5.96 6.06 -4.26
C SER A 198 7.34 6.15 -4.92
N LYS A 199 7.41 5.65 -6.15
CA LYS A 199 8.54 5.81 -7.06
C LYS A 199 8.34 6.91 -8.11
N PHE A 200 7.19 7.60 -8.19
CA PHE A 200 6.87 8.60 -9.25
C PHE A 200 7.91 9.73 -9.37
N ALA A 201 8.55 10.04 -8.25
CA ALA A 201 9.60 11.04 -8.18
C ALA A 201 10.94 10.54 -8.77
N LYS A 202 11.21 9.23 -8.87
CA LYS A 202 12.56 8.71 -9.09
C LYS A 202 13.16 9.11 -10.45
N ALA A 203 12.46 8.89 -11.57
CA ALA A 203 13.07 8.98 -12.91
C ALA A 203 13.57 10.36 -13.32
N ASN A 204 12.89 11.45 -12.92
CA ASN A 204 13.28 12.80 -13.36
C ASN A 204 13.92 13.63 -12.26
N ILE A 205 13.60 13.37 -10.98
CA ILE A 205 14.23 14.08 -9.86
C ILE A 205 15.69 13.62 -9.68
N PHE A 206 15.97 12.34 -9.95
CA PHE A 206 17.30 11.76 -9.81
C PHE A 206 17.99 11.46 -11.13
N SER A 207 17.56 12.06 -12.24
CA SER A 207 18.28 11.99 -13.53
C SER A 207 19.73 12.49 -13.44
N GLY A 208 20.09 13.24 -12.39
CA GLY A 208 21.46 13.59 -12.03
C GLY A 208 22.22 12.53 -11.22
N LEU A 209 21.52 11.65 -10.50
CA LEU A 209 22.08 10.60 -9.63
C LEU A 209 21.96 9.22 -10.30
N ASN A 210 22.73 9.02 -11.37
CA ASN A 210 22.69 7.79 -12.18
C ASN A 210 23.04 6.50 -11.41
N ASN A 211 23.54 6.61 -10.17
CA ASN A 211 23.97 5.50 -9.33
C ASN A 211 22.93 5.10 -8.26
N LEU A 212 21.73 5.71 -8.26
CA LEU A 212 20.70 5.41 -7.25
C LEU A 212 20.03 4.06 -7.52
N GLU A 213 20.38 3.06 -6.71
CA GLU A 213 19.87 1.69 -6.82
C GLU A 213 18.50 1.56 -6.13
N ASP A 214 17.48 1.06 -6.84
CA ASP A 214 16.18 0.75 -6.25
C ASP A 214 16.20 -0.67 -5.68
N ILE A 215 16.23 -0.77 -4.35
CA ILE A 215 16.26 -2.04 -3.64
C ILE A 215 14.86 -2.56 -3.26
N THR A 216 13.80 -1.87 -3.67
CA THR A 216 12.40 -2.15 -3.28
C THR A 216 11.99 -3.60 -3.53
N LEU A 217 12.41 -4.16 -4.68
CA LEU A 217 12.08 -5.52 -5.12
C LEU A 217 13.29 -6.46 -5.09
N TYR A 218 14.35 -6.10 -4.37
CA TYR A 218 15.49 -6.99 -4.19
C TYR A 218 15.13 -8.00 -3.10
N PRO A 219 15.12 -9.32 -3.38
CA PRO A 219 14.64 -10.32 -2.41
C PRO A 219 15.31 -10.21 -1.03
N LYS A 220 16.64 -9.95 -1.00
CA LYS A 220 17.42 -9.76 0.23
C LYS A 220 16.96 -8.62 1.15
N PHE A 221 16.15 -7.69 0.63
CA PHE A 221 15.57 -6.56 1.37
C PHE A 221 14.04 -6.64 1.44
N GLY A 222 13.42 -7.75 1.02
CA GLY A 222 11.97 -7.92 1.04
C GLY A 222 11.36 -7.67 2.44
N THR A 223 12.04 -8.15 3.48
CA THR A 223 11.63 -8.11 4.90
C THR A 223 12.32 -7.01 5.73
N ILE A 224 13.04 -6.08 5.07
CA ILE A 224 13.74 -4.94 5.72
C ILE A 224 12.79 -4.05 6.53
N CYS A 225 11.51 -4.08 6.16
CA CYS A 225 10.39 -3.43 6.82
C CYS A 225 9.26 -4.45 6.94
N GLY A 226 8.36 -4.27 7.91
CA GLY A 226 7.33 -5.27 8.21
C GLY A 226 7.77 -6.35 9.20
N TYR A 227 6.80 -7.06 9.73
CA TYR A 227 7.01 -8.24 10.58
C TYR A 227 6.82 -9.50 9.77
N THR A 228 7.76 -10.43 9.88
CA THR A 228 7.67 -11.76 9.27
C THR A 228 6.73 -12.65 10.09
N GLN A 229 6.33 -13.80 9.53
CA GLN A 229 5.60 -14.81 10.31
C GLN A 229 6.40 -15.25 11.53
N MET A 230 7.72 -15.41 11.36
CA MET A 230 8.64 -15.78 12.43
C MET A 230 8.67 -14.72 13.56
N ASP A 231 8.64 -13.43 13.21
CA ASP A 231 8.57 -12.35 14.21
C ASP A 231 7.28 -12.44 15.04
N ILE A 232 6.16 -12.77 14.39
CA ILE A 232 4.85 -12.97 15.04
C ILE A 232 4.89 -14.15 16.01
N GLU A 233 5.42 -15.28 15.56
CA GLU A 233 5.42 -16.54 16.32
C GLU A 233 6.48 -16.60 17.42
N THR A 234 7.45 -15.69 17.43
CA THR A 234 8.55 -15.70 18.42
C THR A 234 8.57 -14.45 19.29
N ILE A 235 8.88 -13.28 18.71
CA ILE A 235 9.14 -12.05 19.47
C ILE A 235 7.82 -11.40 19.92
N ILE A 236 6.78 -11.49 19.08
CA ILE A 236 5.47 -10.86 19.31
C ILE A 236 4.48 -11.83 19.97
N ALA A 237 4.69 -13.15 19.88
CA ALA A 237 3.82 -14.17 20.46
C ALA A 237 3.43 -13.93 21.94
N PRO A 238 4.32 -13.44 22.83
CA PRO A 238 3.94 -13.11 24.19
C PRO A 238 2.85 -12.03 24.31
N TYR A 239 2.61 -11.24 23.27
CA TYR A 239 1.57 -10.20 23.20
C TYR A 239 0.30 -10.68 22.50
N LEU A 240 0.22 -11.94 22.07
CA LEU A 240 -0.90 -12.49 21.28
C LEU A 240 -1.51 -13.73 21.95
N GLU A 241 -1.47 -13.81 23.27
CA GLU A 241 -2.06 -14.93 24.02
C GLU A 241 -3.57 -15.04 23.73
N GLY A 242 -3.99 -16.21 23.23
CA GLY A 242 -5.39 -16.51 22.89
C GLY A 242 -5.83 -16.01 21.52
N VAL A 243 -4.94 -15.42 20.72
CA VAL A 243 -5.23 -14.98 19.35
C VAL A 243 -5.14 -16.17 18.39
N ASP A 244 -6.12 -16.30 17.50
CA ASP A 244 -6.03 -17.20 16.35
C ASP A 244 -5.06 -16.63 15.31
N PHE A 245 -3.93 -17.31 15.10
CA PHE A 245 -2.89 -16.85 14.17
C PHE A 245 -3.29 -17.00 12.70
N GLU A 246 -4.18 -17.94 12.36
CA GLU A 246 -4.67 -18.05 10.98
C GLU A 246 -5.60 -16.89 10.65
N GLU A 247 -6.49 -16.52 11.58
CA GLU A 247 -7.33 -15.32 11.40
C GLU A 247 -6.49 -14.03 11.42
N LEU A 248 -5.47 -13.93 12.28
CA LEU A 248 -4.49 -12.82 12.27
C LEU A 248 -3.78 -12.71 10.93
N LYS A 249 -3.32 -13.83 10.38
CA LYS A 249 -2.65 -13.91 9.10
C LYS A 249 -3.57 -13.50 7.97
N ARG A 250 -4.81 -13.99 7.95
CA ARG A 250 -5.84 -13.61 6.97
C ARG A 250 -6.11 -12.10 6.98
N TRP A 251 -6.23 -11.50 8.16
CA TRP A 251 -6.53 -10.07 8.29
C TRP A 251 -5.37 -9.17 7.91
N TYR A 252 -4.15 -9.49 8.36
CA TYR A 252 -3.05 -8.52 8.38
C TYR A 252 -1.78 -8.97 7.64
N ASN A 253 -1.62 -10.25 7.29
CA ASN A 253 -0.46 -10.73 6.51
C ASN A 253 -0.76 -10.75 5.02
N GLY A 254 0.24 -10.41 4.22
CA GLY A 254 0.28 -10.84 2.82
C GLY A 254 1.00 -9.89 1.88
N TYR A 255 1.52 -8.78 2.39
CA TYR A 255 2.42 -7.90 1.64
C TYR A 255 3.70 -8.65 1.25
N ASN A 256 3.99 -8.70 -0.03
CA ASN A 256 5.12 -9.41 -0.62
C ASN A 256 5.96 -8.48 -1.50
N PHE A 257 7.26 -8.45 -1.22
CA PHE A 257 8.27 -7.68 -1.95
C PHE A 257 9.35 -8.61 -2.52
N LEU A 258 8.92 -9.72 -3.14
CA LEU A 258 9.74 -10.81 -3.69
C LEU A 258 10.57 -11.57 -2.64
N ASN A 259 9.98 -11.79 -1.48
CA ASN A 259 10.51 -12.66 -0.42
C ASN A 259 9.32 -13.30 0.31
N GLU A 260 9.42 -13.61 1.59
CA GLU A 260 8.28 -14.00 2.40
C GLU A 260 7.30 -12.84 2.61
N LYS A 261 6.03 -13.20 2.84
CA LYS A 261 4.95 -12.27 3.14
C LYS A 261 5.15 -11.68 4.53
N VAL A 262 4.92 -10.37 4.66
CA VAL A 262 5.04 -9.64 5.92
C VAL A 262 3.72 -8.98 6.32
N TYR A 263 3.59 -8.80 7.63
CA TYR A 263 2.56 -8.00 8.28
C TYR A 263 2.99 -6.53 8.30
N ASN A 264 2.01 -5.63 8.19
CA ASN A 264 2.23 -4.23 8.52
C ASN A 264 2.46 -4.10 10.05
N PRO A 265 3.57 -3.47 10.51
CA PRO A 265 3.84 -3.33 11.93
C PRO A 265 2.75 -2.57 12.69
N PHE A 266 2.19 -1.54 12.08
CA PHE A 266 1.20 -0.69 12.72
C PHE A 266 -0.13 -1.42 12.95
N ASP A 267 -0.55 -2.29 12.01
CA ASP A 267 -1.73 -3.14 12.19
C ASP A 267 -1.57 -4.04 13.40
N ILE A 268 -0.46 -4.76 13.50
CA ILE A 268 -0.20 -5.69 14.60
C ILE A 268 -0.13 -4.96 15.94
N LEU A 269 0.59 -3.84 16.01
CA LEU A 269 0.69 -3.07 17.25
C LEU A 269 -0.66 -2.50 17.68
N LEU A 270 -1.49 -2.03 16.74
CA LEU A 270 -2.82 -1.54 17.04
C LEU A 270 -3.79 -2.68 17.40
N PHE A 271 -3.71 -3.82 16.72
CA PHE A 271 -4.49 -5.00 17.06
C PHE A 271 -4.26 -5.43 18.51
N ILE A 272 -2.99 -5.50 18.95
CA ILE A 272 -2.64 -5.81 20.33
C ILE A 272 -3.15 -4.71 21.29
N ARG A 273 -2.93 -3.42 20.97
CA ARG A 273 -3.36 -2.30 21.84
C ARG A 273 -4.88 -2.27 22.03
N ASN A 274 -5.63 -2.72 21.04
CA ASN A 274 -7.08 -2.63 20.99
C ASN A 274 -7.74 -3.99 21.31
N ASP A 275 -7.17 -4.73 22.24
CA ASP A 275 -7.71 -5.96 22.82
C ASP A 275 -8.07 -7.04 21.78
N TYR A 276 -7.22 -7.19 20.76
CA TYR A 276 -7.34 -8.23 19.72
C TYR A 276 -8.63 -8.14 18.88
N ILE A 277 -9.21 -6.94 18.78
CA ILE A 277 -10.37 -6.72 17.91
C ILE A 277 -9.91 -6.64 16.45
N PHE A 278 -10.40 -7.56 15.63
CA PHE A 278 -10.21 -7.51 14.18
C PHE A 278 -10.97 -6.33 13.57
N ARG A 279 -10.24 -5.41 12.94
CA ARG A 279 -10.75 -4.22 12.25
C ARG A 279 -9.66 -3.59 11.38
N ASN A 280 -10.04 -2.53 10.67
CA ASN A 280 -9.16 -1.80 9.78
C ASN A 280 -8.30 -0.79 10.57
N TYR A 281 -7.00 -1.05 10.66
CA TYR A 281 -6.04 -0.23 11.42
C TYR A 281 -5.16 0.61 10.47
N TRP A 282 -4.62 0.03 9.41
CA TRP A 282 -3.73 0.68 8.45
C TRP A 282 -4.48 1.58 7.48
N PHE A 283 -5.62 1.11 6.95
CA PHE A 283 -6.35 1.85 5.91
C PHE A 283 -6.76 3.25 6.36
N ASN A 284 -7.11 3.39 7.64
CA ASN A 284 -7.51 4.67 8.26
C ASN A 284 -6.37 5.70 8.39
N THR A 285 -5.12 5.32 8.09
CA THR A 285 -3.95 6.21 8.25
C THR A 285 -3.70 7.13 7.07
N GLY A 286 -4.53 7.05 6.02
CA GLY A 286 -4.61 8.07 4.98
C GLY A 286 -4.74 7.47 3.59
N THR A 287 -5.99 7.32 3.15
CA THR A 287 -6.36 7.01 1.76
C THR A 287 -6.34 8.29 0.93
N PRO A 288 -5.54 8.38 -0.15
CA PRO A 288 -5.57 9.56 -1.01
C PRO A 288 -6.94 9.70 -1.68
N SER A 289 -7.62 10.84 -1.45
CA SER A 289 -8.81 11.26 -2.22
C SER A 289 -8.57 11.17 -3.73
N PHE A 290 -7.32 11.34 -4.13
CA PHE A 290 -6.83 11.19 -5.49
C PHE A 290 -7.12 9.81 -6.13
N LEU A 291 -7.05 8.70 -5.37
CA LEU A 291 -7.36 7.38 -5.91
C LEU A 291 -8.79 7.32 -6.44
N ALA A 292 -9.74 7.87 -5.69
CA ALA A 292 -11.14 7.90 -6.12
C ALA A 292 -11.32 8.70 -7.42
N LYS A 293 -10.58 9.80 -7.57
CA LYS A 293 -10.57 10.61 -8.81
C LYS A 293 -10.06 9.81 -10.01
N LEU A 294 -9.01 8.99 -9.84
CA LEU A 294 -8.50 8.12 -10.90
C LEU A 294 -9.54 7.09 -11.36
N PHE A 295 -10.28 6.49 -10.41
CA PHE A 295 -11.35 5.54 -10.72
C PHE A 295 -12.52 6.16 -11.49
N GLN A 296 -12.82 7.46 -11.30
CA GLN A 296 -13.83 8.12 -12.14
C GLN A 296 -13.39 8.28 -13.59
N THR A 297 -12.09 8.49 -13.80
CA THR A 297 -11.55 8.81 -15.12
C THR A 297 -11.20 7.58 -15.95
N GLY A 298 -11.11 6.40 -15.34
CA GLY A 298 -10.75 5.15 -16.04
C GLY A 298 -11.84 4.07 -15.97
N ASN A 299 -11.90 3.25 -17.00
CA ASN A 299 -12.82 2.11 -17.08
C ASN A 299 -12.18 0.86 -16.46
N TYR A 300 -12.19 0.76 -15.12
CA TYR A 300 -11.54 -0.35 -14.41
C TYR A 300 -12.54 -1.44 -13.99
N ASN A 301 -12.21 -2.70 -14.28
CA ASN A 301 -12.89 -3.84 -13.69
C ASN A 301 -12.24 -4.16 -12.33
N LEU A 302 -12.95 -3.90 -11.23
CA LEU A 302 -12.40 -4.03 -9.88
C LEU A 302 -12.06 -5.48 -9.51
N ALA A 303 -12.75 -6.43 -10.13
CA ALA A 303 -12.51 -7.85 -9.93
C ALA A 303 -11.15 -8.29 -10.48
N ASN A 304 -10.62 -7.61 -11.49
CA ASN A 304 -9.31 -7.94 -12.07
C ASN A 304 -8.15 -7.70 -11.09
N PHE A 305 -8.36 -6.94 -10.01
CA PHE A 305 -7.32 -6.66 -9.01
C PHE A 305 -6.93 -7.86 -8.14
N GLU A 306 -7.68 -8.97 -8.18
CA GLU A 306 -7.32 -10.22 -7.48
C GLU A 306 -6.18 -11.00 -8.18
N ASP A 307 -6.06 -10.83 -9.50
CA ASP A 307 -5.12 -11.55 -10.38
C ASP A 307 -4.59 -10.65 -11.52
N LEU A 308 -4.27 -9.41 -11.17
CA LEU A 308 -3.89 -8.38 -12.11
C LEU A 308 -2.48 -8.65 -12.66
N LYS A 309 -2.40 -9.01 -13.94
CA LYS A 309 -1.13 -9.22 -14.64
C LYS A 309 -0.55 -7.89 -15.11
N VAL A 310 0.68 -7.61 -14.70
CA VAL A 310 1.44 -6.41 -15.12
C VAL A 310 2.85 -6.80 -15.56
N ASP A 311 3.40 -6.09 -16.53
CA ASP A 311 4.81 -6.23 -16.87
C ASP A 311 5.70 -5.45 -15.88
N GLU A 312 6.98 -5.82 -15.82
CA GLU A 312 7.96 -5.14 -14.97
C GLU A 312 8.13 -3.64 -15.31
N GLY A 313 7.97 -3.27 -16.58
CA GLY A 313 8.06 -1.88 -17.03
C GLY A 313 6.97 -1.01 -16.42
N LEU A 314 5.75 -1.54 -16.26
CA LEU A 314 4.62 -0.84 -15.67
C LEU A 314 4.85 -0.46 -14.21
N LEU A 315 5.34 -1.41 -13.39
CA LEU A 315 5.67 -1.15 -11.98
C LEU A 315 6.84 -0.16 -11.82
N ASN A 316 7.66 -0.05 -12.86
CA ASN A 316 8.73 0.92 -13.00
C ASN A 316 8.32 2.14 -13.85
N ALA A 317 7.04 2.32 -14.20
CA ALA A 317 6.60 3.49 -14.95
C ALA A 317 6.57 4.72 -14.02
N PHE A 318 7.14 5.84 -14.50
CA PHE A 318 7.41 7.03 -13.70
C PHE A 318 6.92 8.33 -14.36
N ASP A 319 5.76 8.28 -15.02
CA ASP A 319 5.19 9.48 -15.64
C ASP A 319 4.03 10.03 -14.82
N ILE A 320 4.24 11.22 -14.25
CA ILE A 320 3.17 11.94 -13.55
C ILE A 320 2.07 12.41 -14.51
N ASN A 321 2.38 12.51 -15.81
CA ASN A 321 1.40 12.86 -16.84
C ASN A 321 0.62 11.63 -17.34
N GLN A 322 1.11 10.42 -17.06
CA GLN A 322 0.44 9.15 -17.37
C GLN A 322 0.38 8.28 -16.10
N LEU A 323 -0.50 8.69 -15.20
CA LEU A 323 -0.70 7.98 -13.94
C LEU A 323 -1.36 6.63 -14.21
N ASN A 324 -0.59 5.57 -13.96
CA ASN A 324 -1.08 4.21 -14.04
C ASN A 324 -1.63 3.77 -12.68
N LEU A 325 -2.91 3.40 -12.64
CA LEU A 325 -3.61 3.05 -11.40
C LEU A 325 -2.98 1.83 -10.74
N GLU A 326 -2.62 0.82 -11.51
CA GLU A 326 -2.01 -0.43 -11.07
C GLU A 326 -0.71 -0.15 -10.29
N THR A 327 0.13 0.72 -10.83
CA THR A 327 1.38 1.17 -10.19
C THR A 327 1.13 1.98 -8.93
N ILE A 328 0.13 2.88 -8.93
CA ILE A 328 -0.23 3.64 -7.72
C ILE A 328 -0.74 2.70 -6.64
N MET A 329 -1.64 1.78 -6.98
CA MET A 329 -2.22 0.81 -6.06
C MET A 329 -1.16 -0.08 -5.42
N PHE A 330 -0.19 -0.56 -6.21
CA PHE A 330 0.95 -1.31 -5.68
C PHE A 330 1.83 -0.46 -4.75
N GLN A 331 2.28 0.72 -5.20
CA GLN A 331 3.20 1.55 -4.43
C GLN A 331 2.59 2.09 -3.13
N SER A 332 1.29 2.38 -3.13
CA SER A 332 0.56 2.84 -1.95
C SER A 332 0.16 1.71 -1.00
N GLY A 333 0.30 0.44 -1.41
CA GLY A 333 0.07 -0.74 -0.58
C GLY A 333 -1.35 -1.32 -0.66
N TYR A 334 -2.17 -0.90 -1.63
CA TYR A 334 -3.48 -1.55 -1.85
C TYR A 334 -3.36 -2.85 -2.64
N LEU A 335 -2.30 -2.98 -3.44
CA LEU A 335 -1.93 -4.23 -4.11
C LEU A 335 -0.51 -4.65 -3.72
N THR A 336 -0.25 -5.94 -3.87
CA THR A 336 1.05 -6.55 -3.62
C THR A 336 1.32 -7.67 -4.62
N ILE A 337 2.57 -8.17 -4.66
CA ILE A 337 2.96 -9.22 -5.60
C ILE A 337 2.43 -10.57 -5.11
N LYS A 338 1.47 -11.15 -5.83
CA LYS A 338 1.04 -12.54 -5.64
C LYS A 338 2.12 -13.50 -6.12
N GLU A 339 2.60 -13.28 -7.34
CA GLU A 339 3.54 -14.16 -8.02
C GLU A 339 4.43 -13.36 -9.01
N GLN A 340 5.67 -13.80 -9.17
CA GLN A 340 6.56 -13.37 -10.25
C GLN A 340 6.66 -14.48 -11.29
N ILE A 341 6.36 -14.16 -12.55
CA ILE A 341 6.43 -15.06 -13.68
C ILE A 341 7.61 -14.65 -14.55
N ILE A 342 8.51 -15.59 -14.84
CA ILE A 342 9.65 -15.37 -15.74
C ILE A 342 9.45 -16.22 -16.99
N ARG A 343 9.25 -15.57 -18.14
CA ARG A 343 9.05 -16.25 -19.43
C ARG A 343 9.91 -15.62 -20.50
N ARG A 344 10.80 -16.42 -21.12
CA ARG A 344 11.72 -15.95 -22.18
C ARG A 344 12.50 -14.70 -21.77
N ASN A 345 13.01 -14.67 -20.54
CA ASN A 345 13.71 -13.53 -19.91
C ASN A 345 12.87 -12.25 -19.75
N ARG A 346 11.54 -12.33 -19.86
CA ARG A 346 10.62 -11.25 -19.49
C ARG A 346 10.06 -11.54 -18.11
N ILE A 347 10.02 -10.50 -17.28
CA ILE A 347 9.43 -10.55 -15.95
C ILE A 347 8.02 -9.97 -16.05
N GLU A 348 7.07 -10.75 -15.57
CA GLU A 348 5.67 -10.36 -15.35
C GLU A 348 5.36 -10.58 -13.87
N TYR A 349 4.47 -9.75 -13.33
CA TYR A 349 3.97 -9.89 -11.97
C TYR A 349 2.46 -10.09 -12.00
N ILE A 350 1.98 -10.97 -11.14
CA ILE A 350 0.57 -11.03 -10.77
C ILE A 350 0.41 -10.26 -9.47
N LEU A 351 -0.43 -9.23 -9.48
CA LEU A 351 -0.76 -8.43 -8.31
C LEU A 351 -2.10 -8.87 -7.72
N THR A 352 -2.22 -8.71 -6.40
CA THR A 352 -3.43 -9.02 -5.62
C THR A 352 -3.57 -8.10 -4.41
N TYR A 353 -4.71 -8.11 -3.73
CA TYR A 353 -4.84 -7.45 -2.43
C TYR A 353 -3.97 -8.17 -1.40
N PRO A 354 -3.22 -7.45 -0.53
CA PRO A 354 -2.32 -8.09 0.41
C PRO A 354 -3.06 -8.95 1.43
N ASN A 355 -4.21 -8.49 1.92
CA ASN A 355 -4.93 -9.13 3.01
C ASN A 355 -6.41 -8.73 3.01
N TYR A 356 -7.18 -9.35 3.92
CA TYR A 356 -8.61 -9.11 4.04
C TYR A 356 -8.94 -7.65 4.44
N GLU A 357 -8.18 -7.04 5.35
CA GLU A 357 -8.36 -5.62 5.71
C GLU A 357 -8.32 -4.73 4.47
N THR A 358 -7.29 -4.90 3.64
CA THR A 358 -7.06 -4.03 2.48
C THR A 358 -8.14 -4.25 1.42
N LYS A 359 -8.47 -5.51 1.13
CA LYS A 359 -9.55 -5.86 0.19
C LYS A 359 -10.88 -5.24 0.63
N MET A 360 -11.27 -5.46 1.89
CA MET A 360 -12.55 -4.95 2.41
C MET A 360 -12.57 -3.42 2.43
N SER A 361 -11.55 -2.79 3.02
CA SER A 361 -11.51 -1.34 3.21
C SER A 361 -11.47 -0.57 1.90
N PHE A 362 -10.69 -1.06 0.93
CA PHE A 362 -10.57 -0.42 -0.37
C PHE A 362 -11.89 -0.46 -1.14
N ASN A 363 -12.56 -1.61 -1.17
CA ASN A 363 -13.85 -1.74 -1.84
C ASN A 363 -14.94 -0.93 -1.11
N ASP A 364 -14.95 -0.91 0.24
CA ASP A 364 -15.87 -0.07 1.02
C ASP A 364 -15.66 1.44 0.76
N TYR A 365 -14.41 1.86 0.59
CA TYR A 365 -14.04 3.23 0.21
C TYR A 365 -14.56 3.61 -1.19
N LEU A 366 -14.41 2.72 -2.18
CA LEU A 366 -14.98 2.96 -3.51
C LEU A 366 -16.51 3.10 -3.46
N ILE A 367 -17.20 2.26 -2.67
CA ILE A 367 -18.66 2.39 -2.49
C ILE A 367 -19.03 3.76 -1.89
N ASN A 368 -18.30 4.25 -0.88
CA ASN A 368 -18.55 5.58 -0.29
C ASN A 368 -18.47 6.69 -1.32
N TYR A 369 -17.62 6.51 -2.32
CA TYR A 369 -17.43 7.48 -3.37
C TYR A 369 -18.55 7.42 -4.43
N PHE A 370 -19.08 6.23 -4.73
CA PHE A 370 -20.17 6.07 -5.69
C PHE A 370 -21.57 6.38 -5.12
N VAL A 371 -21.76 6.27 -3.80
CA VAL A 371 -23.05 6.50 -3.12
C VAL A 371 -22.97 7.68 -2.16
N THR A 372 -23.72 8.74 -2.46
CA THR A 372 -23.71 10.00 -1.68
C THR A 372 -24.48 9.93 -0.36
N ASN A 373 -25.32 8.90 -0.13
CA ASN A 373 -26.13 8.75 1.08
C ASN A 373 -25.65 7.59 1.97
N HIS A 374 -24.96 7.92 3.07
CA HIS A 374 -24.41 6.96 4.03
C HIS A 374 -25.47 6.04 4.68
N GLN A 375 -26.67 6.54 4.99
CA GLN A 375 -27.72 5.70 5.59
C GLN A 375 -28.22 4.65 4.61
N LYS A 376 -28.39 5.03 3.34
CA LYS A 376 -28.78 4.10 2.27
C LYS A 376 -27.70 3.05 2.03
N LYS A 377 -26.42 3.45 2.07
CA LYS A 377 -25.27 2.53 1.97
C LYS A 377 -25.31 1.45 3.06
N ASN A 378 -25.39 1.83 4.34
CA ASN A 378 -25.35 0.87 5.44
C ASN A 378 -26.54 -0.11 5.37
N ARG A 379 -27.72 0.38 4.97
CA ARG A 379 -28.88 -0.48 4.75
C ARG A 379 -28.67 -1.49 3.62
N VAL A 380 -28.05 -1.07 2.51
CA VAL A 380 -27.73 -1.99 1.40
C VAL A 380 -26.68 -3.01 1.85
N LYS A 381 -25.59 -2.58 2.48
CA LYS A 381 -24.53 -3.48 2.96
C LYS A 381 -25.06 -4.51 3.97
N ASN A 382 -25.79 -4.06 4.99
CA ASN A 382 -26.40 -4.96 5.96
C ASN A 382 -27.43 -5.87 5.28
N GLY A 383 -28.26 -5.33 4.38
CA GLY A 383 -29.21 -6.12 3.62
C GLY A 383 -28.54 -7.21 2.79
N LEU A 384 -27.36 -6.98 2.19
CA LEU A 384 -26.61 -8.02 1.48
C LEU A 384 -26.15 -9.14 2.41
N ILE A 385 -25.67 -8.79 3.60
CA ILE A 385 -25.26 -9.74 4.65
C ILE A 385 -26.48 -10.54 5.11
N ASP A 386 -27.49 -9.84 5.62
CA ASP A 386 -28.70 -10.40 6.22
C ASP A 386 -29.43 -11.35 5.24
N THR A 387 -29.45 -11.03 3.94
CA THR A 387 -30.14 -11.85 2.94
C THR A 387 -29.32 -13.05 2.48
N LEU A 388 -28.01 -12.91 2.28
CA LEU A 388 -27.20 -14.01 1.76
C LEU A 388 -26.82 -15.04 2.84
N GLU A 389 -26.63 -14.65 4.09
CA GLU A 389 -26.31 -15.59 5.19
C GLU A 389 -27.40 -16.67 5.34
N VAL A 390 -28.66 -16.27 5.20
CA VAL A 390 -29.84 -17.16 5.29
C VAL A 390 -30.44 -17.53 3.93
N ALA A 391 -29.81 -17.12 2.83
CA ALA A 391 -30.26 -17.31 1.46
C ALA A 391 -31.71 -16.83 1.16
N ASP A 392 -32.12 -15.69 1.74
CA ASP A 392 -33.36 -14.98 1.38
C ASP A 392 -33.18 -14.22 0.05
N LEU A 393 -33.29 -14.96 -1.04
CA LEU A 393 -33.09 -14.46 -2.40
C LEU A 393 -34.26 -13.60 -2.92
N GLU A 394 -35.44 -13.69 -2.30
CA GLU A 394 -36.57 -12.81 -2.62
C GLU A 394 -36.30 -11.38 -2.13
N SER A 395 -35.89 -11.24 -0.86
CA SER A 395 -35.51 -9.94 -0.30
C SER A 395 -34.23 -9.39 -0.93
N PHE A 396 -33.30 -10.27 -1.32
CA PHE A 396 -32.05 -9.89 -1.99
C PHE A 396 -32.30 -9.07 -3.27
N GLU A 397 -33.31 -9.41 -4.09
CA GLU A 397 -33.67 -8.65 -5.30
C GLU A 397 -33.91 -7.16 -4.98
N GLN A 398 -34.62 -6.88 -3.88
CA GLN A 398 -34.93 -5.51 -3.46
C GLN A 398 -33.69 -4.77 -2.98
N VAL A 399 -32.77 -5.47 -2.28
CA VAL A 399 -31.48 -4.91 -1.85
C VAL A 399 -30.66 -4.49 -3.06
N ILE A 400 -30.56 -5.35 -4.09
CA ILE A 400 -29.83 -5.05 -5.32
C ILE A 400 -30.48 -3.91 -6.12
N LYS A 401 -31.81 -3.90 -6.27
CA LYS A 401 -32.51 -2.77 -6.92
C LYS A 401 -32.24 -1.45 -6.21
N SER A 402 -32.23 -1.46 -4.88
CA SER A 402 -31.93 -0.30 -4.04
C SER A 402 -30.47 0.16 -4.18
N LEU A 403 -29.53 -0.80 -4.27
CA LEU A 403 -28.11 -0.59 -4.50
C LEU A 403 -27.89 0.19 -5.80
N PHE A 404 -28.35 -0.32 -6.94
CA PHE A 404 -28.14 0.34 -8.24
C PHE A 404 -28.89 1.66 -8.34
N ALA A 405 -30.09 1.77 -7.74
CA ALA A 405 -30.80 3.04 -7.63
C ALA A 405 -30.11 4.09 -6.73
N SER A 406 -29.07 3.72 -5.97
CA SER A 406 -28.34 4.63 -5.08
C SER A 406 -27.07 5.22 -5.70
N ILE A 407 -26.60 4.65 -6.82
CA ILE A 407 -25.39 5.11 -7.50
C ILE A 407 -25.69 6.47 -8.16
N ALA A 408 -24.87 7.48 -7.85
CA ALA A 408 -25.12 8.83 -8.34
C ALA A 408 -25.06 8.92 -9.87
N TYR A 409 -26.01 9.62 -10.48
CA TYR A 409 -26.08 9.81 -11.95
C TYR A 409 -24.78 10.38 -12.55
N ASN A 410 -24.13 11.29 -11.82
CA ASN A 410 -22.90 11.95 -12.24
C ASN A 410 -21.70 10.99 -12.35
N ASN A 411 -21.77 9.79 -11.76
CA ASN A 411 -20.72 8.78 -11.91
C ASN A 411 -20.70 8.15 -13.32
N PHE A 412 -21.70 8.46 -14.14
CA PHE A 412 -21.89 7.91 -15.49
C PHE A 412 -21.83 8.99 -16.58
N THR A 413 -21.53 10.24 -16.24
CA THR A 413 -21.41 11.31 -17.24
C THR A 413 -20.05 11.20 -17.92
N ASN A 414 -20.03 11.07 -19.25
CA ASN A 414 -18.88 10.96 -20.16
C ASN A 414 -18.30 9.57 -20.45
N ASN A 415 -18.93 8.47 -20.05
CA ASN A 415 -18.50 7.10 -20.42
C ASN A 415 -19.69 6.22 -20.84
N TYR A 416 -19.41 5.14 -21.60
CA TYR A 416 -20.40 4.13 -22.04
C TYR A 416 -20.31 2.82 -21.22
N ILE A 417 -19.72 2.88 -20.03
CA ILE A 417 -19.31 1.70 -19.26
C ILE A 417 -20.51 0.88 -18.77
N GLU A 418 -21.66 1.52 -18.56
CA GLU A 418 -22.93 0.89 -18.19
C GLU A 418 -23.51 -0.05 -19.27
N ASN A 419 -22.93 -0.07 -20.47
CA ASN A 419 -23.35 -0.99 -21.52
C ASN A 419 -22.63 -2.35 -21.44
N TYR A 420 -21.65 -2.52 -20.55
CA TYR A 420 -20.87 -3.74 -20.41
C TYR A 420 -21.22 -4.49 -19.13
N GLU A 421 -21.37 -5.81 -19.23
CA GLU A 421 -21.62 -6.71 -18.08
C GLU A 421 -20.54 -6.55 -16.99
N GLY A 422 -19.28 -6.38 -17.40
CA GLY A 422 -18.15 -6.18 -16.48
C GLY A 422 -18.28 -4.97 -15.55
N PHE A 423 -19.05 -3.93 -15.93
CA PHE A 423 -19.36 -2.81 -15.03
C PHE A 423 -20.22 -3.28 -13.85
N TYR A 424 -21.32 -3.97 -14.13
CA TYR A 424 -22.23 -4.46 -13.10
C TYR A 424 -21.53 -5.48 -12.22
N ALA A 425 -20.78 -6.42 -12.80
CA ALA A 425 -19.97 -7.38 -12.06
C ALA A 425 -18.97 -6.68 -11.11
N SER A 426 -18.33 -5.59 -11.55
CA SER A 426 -17.42 -4.79 -10.70
C SER A 426 -18.14 -4.12 -9.54
N VAL A 427 -19.36 -3.61 -9.75
CA VAL A 427 -20.17 -3.03 -8.69
C VAL A 427 -20.56 -4.11 -7.67
N PHE A 428 -21.04 -5.27 -8.10
CA PHE A 428 -21.33 -6.38 -7.18
C PHE A 428 -20.10 -6.80 -6.40
N TYR A 429 -18.98 -7.00 -7.09
CA TYR A 429 -17.70 -7.35 -6.46
C TYR A 429 -17.33 -6.33 -5.37
N ALA A 430 -17.38 -5.04 -5.67
CA ALA A 430 -17.06 -3.99 -4.71
C ALA A 430 -17.99 -4.03 -3.50
N TYR A 431 -19.30 -4.17 -3.70
CA TYR A 431 -20.26 -4.26 -2.61
C TYR A 431 -20.07 -5.49 -1.74
N PHE A 432 -19.82 -6.65 -2.33
CA PHE A 432 -19.58 -7.86 -1.57
C PHE A 432 -18.24 -7.81 -0.81
N ALA A 433 -17.16 -7.45 -1.49
CA ALA A 433 -15.85 -7.32 -0.86
C ALA A 433 -15.88 -6.25 0.25
N GLY A 434 -16.53 -5.11 0.00
CA GLY A 434 -16.72 -4.04 0.98
C GLY A 434 -17.67 -4.42 2.11
N ALA A 435 -18.63 -5.33 1.88
CA ALA A 435 -19.50 -5.88 2.91
C ALA A 435 -18.75 -6.80 3.87
N GLY A 436 -17.66 -7.41 3.42
CA GLY A 436 -16.84 -8.33 4.20
C GLY A 436 -16.92 -9.78 3.73
N PHE A 437 -17.54 -10.07 2.58
CA PHE A 437 -17.45 -11.41 2.01
C PHE A 437 -16.02 -11.67 1.54
N ASP A 438 -15.43 -12.74 2.04
CA ASP A 438 -14.01 -13.04 1.91
C ASP A 438 -13.68 -13.79 0.61
N LYS A 439 -14.46 -14.83 0.32
CA LYS A 439 -14.31 -15.67 -0.85
C LYS A 439 -15.31 -15.24 -1.92
N ILE A 440 -14.80 -14.41 -2.84
CA ILE A 440 -15.50 -13.92 -4.03
C ILE A 440 -14.57 -14.21 -5.20
N ILE A 441 -15.06 -14.95 -6.20
CA ILE A 441 -14.31 -15.26 -7.41
C ILE A 441 -15.04 -14.60 -8.57
N ALA A 442 -14.41 -13.63 -9.21
CA ALA A 442 -14.93 -13.04 -10.43
C ALA A 442 -14.30 -13.72 -11.64
N GLU A 443 -15.03 -13.74 -12.75
CA GLU A 443 -14.56 -14.40 -13.98
C GLU A 443 -14.14 -15.87 -13.72
N ASP A 444 -14.95 -16.57 -12.92
CA ASP A 444 -14.65 -17.89 -12.37
C ASP A 444 -14.67 -18.96 -13.47
N ALA A 445 -13.51 -19.54 -13.74
CA ALA A 445 -13.29 -20.38 -14.90
C ALA A 445 -13.82 -21.80 -14.67
N THR A 446 -14.58 -22.31 -15.63
CA THR A 446 -15.14 -23.67 -15.64
C THR A 446 -14.70 -24.40 -16.91
N SER A 447 -14.96 -25.71 -17.01
CA SER A 447 -14.69 -26.45 -18.25
C SER A 447 -15.53 -25.98 -19.44
N GLU A 448 -16.73 -25.43 -19.19
CA GLU A 448 -17.73 -25.10 -20.21
C GLU A 448 -17.84 -23.60 -20.51
N GLY A 449 -17.11 -22.76 -19.77
CA GLY A 449 -17.19 -21.32 -19.87
C GLY A 449 -16.67 -20.62 -18.62
N ARG A 450 -17.23 -19.45 -18.34
CA ARG A 450 -16.80 -18.58 -17.26
C ARG A 450 -18.02 -17.98 -16.57
N ILE A 451 -18.10 -18.11 -15.26
CA ILE A 451 -19.13 -17.47 -14.43
C ILE A 451 -18.70 -16.02 -14.20
N ASP A 452 -19.63 -15.07 -14.24
CA ASP A 452 -19.29 -13.67 -13.99
C ASP A 452 -18.83 -13.43 -12.55
N LEU A 453 -19.55 -14.01 -11.57
CA LEU A 453 -19.20 -13.89 -10.15
C LEU A 453 -19.71 -15.09 -9.34
N SER A 454 -18.86 -15.63 -8.48
CA SER A 454 -19.19 -16.65 -7.48
C SER A 454 -18.92 -16.08 -6.08
N VAL A 455 -19.91 -16.18 -5.19
CA VAL A 455 -19.78 -15.77 -3.78
C VAL A 455 -19.99 -16.98 -2.88
N PHE A 456 -19.11 -17.17 -1.91
CA PHE A 456 -19.12 -18.33 -1.04
C PHE A 456 -19.33 -17.87 0.40
N ILE A 457 -20.29 -18.48 1.09
CA ILE A 457 -20.64 -18.15 2.49
C ILE A 457 -20.89 -19.46 3.20
N ASP A 458 -20.07 -19.79 4.19
CA ASP A 458 -20.13 -21.07 4.91
C ASP A 458 -20.16 -22.27 3.93
N ASP A 459 -21.26 -23.04 3.92
CA ASP A 459 -21.49 -24.19 3.04
C ASP A 459 -22.35 -23.86 1.81
N LYS A 460 -22.56 -22.57 1.51
CA LYS A 460 -23.35 -22.06 0.39
C LYS A 460 -22.48 -21.48 -0.73
N VAL A 461 -22.93 -21.66 -1.97
CA VAL A 461 -22.37 -20.98 -3.17
C VAL A 461 -23.48 -20.26 -3.91
N PHE A 462 -23.22 -18.99 -4.23
CA PHE A 462 -24.09 -18.16 -5.04
C PHE A 462 -23.37 -17.87 -6.37
N ILE A 463 -23.91 -18.39 -7.46
CA ILE A 463 -23.38 -18.28 -8.82
C ILE A 463 -24.19 -17.21 -9.57
N PHE A 464 -23.55 -16.10 -9.91
CA PHE A 464 -24.19 -14.98 -10.59
C PHE A 464 -23.78 -14.93 -12.06
N GLU A 465 -24.77 -14.75 -12.92
CA GLU A 465 -24.61 -14.41 -14.33
C GLU A 465 -25.35 -13.10 -14.61
N PHE A 466 -24.68 -12.18 -15.29
CA PHE A 466 -25.23 -10.88 -15.64
C PHE A 466 -25.52 -10.80 -17.14
N LYS A 467 -26.58 -10.06 -17.48
CA LYS A 467 -26.89 -9.67 -18.87
C LYS A 467 -27.26 -8.21 -18.93
N VAL A 468 -26.74 -7.47 -19.91
CA VAL A 468 -27.09 -6.05 -20.13
C VAL A 468 -27.83 -5.89 -21.44
N ASN A 469 -29.05 -5.33 -21.38
CA ASN A 469 -29.96 -5.17 -22.52
C ASN A 469 -30.25 -6.49 -23.28
N GLN A 470 -30.08 -7.62 -22.60
CA GLN A 470 -30.25 -8.97 -23.12
C GLN A 470 -30.97 -9.82 -22.08
N LYS A 471 -31.59 -10.91 -22.54
CA LYS A 471 -32.27 -11.89 -21.70
C LYS A 471 -31.50 -13.20 -21.62
N GLY A 472 -31.83 -14.04 -20.65
CA GLY A 472 -31.39 -15.43 -20.61
C GLY A 472 -30.24 -15.72 -19.66
N ALA A 473 -30.05 -14.88 -18.62
CA ALA A 473 -28.94 -15.03 -17.69
C ALA A 473 -28.98 -16.36 -16.93
N LEU A 474 -30.14 -16.73 -16.36
CA LEU A 474 -30.29 -17.99 -15.61
C LEU A 474 -30.22 -19.21 -16.54
N GLU A 475 -30.80 -19.09 -17.74
CA GLU A 475 -30.75 -20.11 -18.78
C GLU A 475 -29.31 -20.43 -19.21
N GLN A 476 -28.43 -19.43 -19.28
CA GLN A 476 -27.02 -19.65 -19.56
C GLN A 476 -26.34 -20.47 -18.46
N ILE A 477 -26.56 -20.13 -17.18
CA ILE A 477 -25.99 -20.88 -16.05
C ILE A 477 -26.41 -22.35 -16.11
N ARG A 478 -27.71 -22.60 -16.39
CA ARG A 478 -28.26 -23.96 -16.55
C ARG A 478 -27.63 -24.69 -17.73
N ALA A 479 -27.62 -24.06 -18.91
CA ALA A 479 -27.11 -24.70 -20.13
C ALA A 479 -25.62 -25.06 -20.03
N LYS A 480 -24.87 -24.35 -19.18
CA LYS A 480 -23.43 -24.56 -18.96
C LYS A 480 -23.11 -25.40 -17.73
N ASN A 481 -24.11 -25.82 -16.94
CA ASN A 481 -23.94 -26.61 -15.72
C ASN A 481 -22.88 -26.05 -14.76
N TYR A 482 -22.80 -24.72 -14.61
CA TYR A 482 -21.74 -24.06 -13.83
C TYR A 482 -21.66 -24.49 -12.35
N HIS A 483 -22.73 -25.06 -11.80
CA HIS A 483 -22.78 -25.59 -10.44
C HIS A 483 -22.02 -26.89 -10.23
N GLU A 484 -21.80 -27.70 -11.28
CA GLU A 484 -21.28 -29.08 -11.13
C GLU A 484 -19.93 -29.15 -10.41
N GLN A 485 -19.06 -28.16 -10.63
CA GLN A 485 -17.75 -28.08 -9.97
C GLN A 485 -17.83 -27.88 -8.43
N TYR A 486 -18.99 -27.44 -7.91
CA TYR A 486 -19.18 -27.15 -6.49
C TYR A 486 -19.92 -28.26 -5.73
N LEU A 487 -20.50 -29.23 -6.42
CA LEU A 487 -21.35 -30.29 -5.84
C LEU A 487 -20.65 -31.12 -4.74
N SER A 488 -19.33 -31.21 -4.77
CA SER A 488 -18.56 -32.00 -3.80
C SER A 488 -18.18 -31.24 -2.53
N ASN A 489 -18.22 -29.91 -2.57
CA ASN A 489 -17.66 -29.06 -1.52
C ASN A 489 -18.72 -28.23 -0.79
N TYR A 490 -19.93 -28.12 -1.35
CA TYR A 490 -20.97 -27.22 -0.87
C TYR A 490 -22.34 -27.89 -0.91
N ASN A 491 -23.14 -27.67 0.14
CA ASN A 491 -24.44 -28.30 0.32
C ASN A 491 -25.58 -27.51 -0.31
N GLU A 492 -25.42 -26.18 -0.41
CA GLU A 492 -26.45 -25.31 -0.95
C GLU A 492 -25.86 -24.50 -2.10
N ILE A 493 -26.35 -24.75 -3.32
CA ILE A 493 -25.88 -24.04 -4.51
C ILE A 493 -27.05 -23.28 -5.12
N TYR A 494 -26.87 -21.97 -5.26
CA TYR A 494 -27.85 -21.05 -5.78
C TYR A 494 -27.36 -20.48 -7.11
N LEU A 495 -28.21 -20.56 -8.13
CA LEU A 495 -27.99 -19.99 -9.44
C LEU A 495 -28.78 -18.69 -9.54
N LEU A 496 -28.14 -17.58 -9.90
CA LEU A 496 -28.75 -16.25 -9.97
C LEU A 496 -28.49 -15.60 -11.33
N GLY A 497 -29.55 -15.46 -12.12
CA GLY A 497 -29.52 -14.68 -13.35
C GLY A 497 -30.06 -13.27 -13.12
N ILE A 498 -29.27 -12.24 -13.43
CA ILE A 498 -29.66 -10.84 -13.24
C ILE A 498 -29.51 -10.06 -14.55
N GLU A 499 -30.61 -9.44 -14.99
CA GLU A 499 -30.65 -8.67 -16.23
C GLU A 499 -30.77 -7.18 -15.94
N PHE A 500 -29.92 -6.37 -16.55
CA PHE A 500 -29.87 -4.92 -16.43
C PHE A 500 -30.33 -4.21 -17.69
N ASP A 501 -30.94 -3.05 -17.51
CA ASP A 501 -31.18 -2.10 -18.59
C ASP A 501 -30.18 -0.94 -18.44
N SER A 502 -29.38 -0.68 -19.48
CA SER A 502 -28.32 0.34 -19.39
C SER A 502 -28.85 1.77 -19.36
N LYS A 503 -30.10 2.01 -19.81
CA LYS A 503 -30.74 3.33 -19.74
C LYS A 503 -31.29 3.61 -18.34
N ARG A 504 -31.95 2.63 -17.72
CA ARG A 504 -32.46 2.67 -16.34
C ARG A 504 -31.34 2.50 -15.32
N ARG A 505 -30.22 1.89 -15.74
CA ARG A 505 -29.05 1.56 -14.92
C ARG A 505 -29.41 0.72 -13.69
N ASN A 506 -30.37 -0.18 -13.86
CA ASN A 506 -30.92 -0.98 -12.77
C ASN A 506 -31.40 -2.33 -13.29
N VAL A 507 -31.64 -3.25 -12.36
CA VAL A 507 -32.18 -4.58 -12.59
C VAL A 507 -33.58 -4.47 -13.18
N VAL A 508 -33.80 -5.16 -14.30
CA VAL A 508 -35.10 -5.29 -14.97
C VAL A 508 -35.67 -6.69 -14.90
N ALA A 509 -34.83 -7.71 -14.74
CA ALA A 509 -35.25 -9.07 -14.41
C ALA A 509 -34.27 -9.72 -13.44
N TYR A 510 -34.80 -10.56 -12.56
CA TYR A 510 -34.06 -11.31 -11.56
C TYR A 510 -34.72 -12.68 -11.45
N ALA A 511 -33.92 -13.74 -11.60
CA ALA A 511 -34.39 -15.11 -11.47
C ALA A 511 -33.34 -15.93 -10.75
N TRP A 512 -33.78 -16.87 -9.93
CA TRP A 512 -32.89 -17.77 -9.22
C TRP A 512 -33.45 -19.18 -9.13
N GLU A 513 -32.56 -20.12 -8.87
CA GLU A 513 -32.87 -21.53 -8.61
C GLU A 513 -31.89 -22.08 -7.57
N LYS A 514 -32.35 -23.03 -6.75
CA LYS A 514 -31.50 -23.85 -5.89
C LYS A 514 -31.33 -25.22 -6.54
N VAL A 515 -30.09 -25.70 -6.62
CA VAL A 515 -29.73 -27.02 -7.14
C VAL A 515 -29.74 -28.06 -6.03
#